data_AF-A0AAJ6CQY2-F1
#
_entry.id   AF-A0AAJ6CQY2-F1
#
_cell.length_a   1.000
_cell.length_b   1.000
_cell.length_c   1.000
_cell.angle_alpha   90.00
_cell.angle_beta   90.00
_cell.angle_gamma   90.00
#
_symmetry.space_group_name_H-M   'P 1'
#
loop_
_entity.id
_entity.type
_entity.pdbx_description
1 polymer ?
#
loop_
_entity_poly.entity_id
_entity_poly.type
_entity_poly.pdbx_seq_one_letter_code
_entity_poly.pdbx_strand_id
1 'polypeptide(L)' 'MSEILPENSVAPSPQDPAELGLAAYKAGKPDSDNPYPLESREHTDWQTGWEMAMMCYASGNQA' A
#
# COMPACT_ATOMS: atom_id res chain seq x y z
N MET A 1 8.99 -36.17 -4.46
CA MET A 1 8.28 -35.63 -3.28
C MET A 1 8.32 -34.13 -3.47
N SER A 2 7.19 -33.51 -3.78
CA SER A 2 7.13 -32.08 -4.10
C SER A 2 6.90 -31.29 -2.81
N GLU A 3 7.90 -30.54 -2.38
CA GLU A 3 7.78 -29.58 -1.28
C GLU A 3 6.97 -28.37 -1.77
N ILE A 4 5.68 -28.37 -1.48
CA ILE A 4 4.81 -27.20 -1.56
C ILE A 4 5.18 -26.28 -0.41
N LEU A 5 6.06 -25.32 -0.68
CA LEU A 5 6.28 -24.17 0.21
C LEU A 5 4.98 -23.35 0.27
N PRO A 6 4.51 -22.92 1.45
CA PRO A 6 3.38 -22.00 1.53
C PRO A 6 3.80 -20.66 0.92
N GLU A 7 3.24 -20.37 -0.24
CA GLU A 7 3.50 -19.18 -1.08
C GLU A 7 2.89 -17.89 -0.50
N ASN A 8 2.87 -17.74 0.82
CA ASN A 8 2.24 -16.57 1.45
C ASN A 8 2.98 -16.13 2.71
N SER A 9 4.26 -15.85 2.53
CA SER A 9 4.99 -14.95 3.40
C SER A 9 5.69 -13.97 2.48
N VAL A 10 4.90 -13.09 1.86
CA VAL A 10 5.45 -11.82 1.39
C VAL A 10 5.84 -11.06 2.65
N ALA A 11 6.99 -11.40 3.22
CA ALA A 11 7.74 -10.41 3.96
C ALA A 11 7.79 -9.22 3.00
N PRO A 12 7.31 -8.03 3.39
CA PRO A 12 7.42 -6.92 2.49
C PRO A 12 8.91 -6.80 2.18
N SER A 13 9.28 -7.02 0.91
CA SER A 13 10.53 -6.49 0.37
C SER A 13 10.67 -5.03 0.83
N PRO A 14 11.85 -4.39 0.78
CA PRO A 14 11.94 -2.95 0.96
C PRO A 14 11.14 -2.27 -0.17
N GLN A 15 9.83 -2.29 -0.04
CA GLN A 15 8.84 -1.78 -0.95
C GLN A 15 8.85 -0.30 -0.69
N ASP A 16 9.02 0.45 -1.78
CA ASP A 16 8.97 1.88 -1.74
C ASP A 16 7.70 2.31 -0.98
N PRO A 17 7.79 3.25 -0.02
CA PRO A 17 6.62 3.62 0.77
C PRO A 17 5.44 4.06 -0.11
N ALA A 18 5.68 4.69 -1.27
CA ALA A 18 4.63 5.06 -2.19
C ALA A 18 3.94 3.85 -2.85
N GLU A 19 4.69 2.78 -3.16
CA GLU A 19 4.09 1.53 -3.64
C GLU A 19 3.19 0.89 -2.57
N LEU A 20 3.61 0.94 -1.31
CA LEU A 20 2.82 0.45 -0.17
C LEU A 20 1.53 1.28 0.03
N GLY A 21 1.61 2.60 -0.11
CA GLY A 21 0.45 3.48 -0.04
C GLY A 21 -0.56 3.19 -1.15
N LEU A 22 -0.06 2.99 -2.37
CA LEU A 22 -0.89 2.62 -3.52
C LEU A 22 -1.59 1.27 -3.30
N ALA A 23 -0.85 0.27 -2.80
CA ALA A 23 -1.39 -1.04 -2.49
C ALA A 23 -2.45 -0.97 -1.37
N ALA A 24 -2.22 -0.15 -0.35
CA ALA A 24 -3.14 0.06 0.76
C ALA A 24 -4.49 0.62 0.28
N TYR A 25 -4.48 1.63 -0.59
CA TYR A 25 -5.73 2.15 -1.18
C TYR A 25 -6.48 1.07 -1.97
N LYS A 26 -5.76 0.31 -2.81
CA LYS A 26 -6.36 -0.79 -3.60
C LYS A 26 -6.94 -1.89 -2.72
N ALA A 27 -6.39 -2.09 -1.53
CA ALA A 27 -6.92 -3.00 -0.51
C ALA A 27 -8.08 -2.40 0.32
N GLY A 28 -8.47 -1.14 0.06
CA GLY A 28 -9.52 -0.44 0.79
C GLY A 28 -9.09 0.04 2.18
N LYS A 29 -7.78 0.13 2.45
CA LYS A 29 -7.28 0.66 3.71
C LYS A 29 -7.35 2.19 3.73
N PRO A 30 -7.77 2.80 4.85
CA PRO A 30 -7.73 4.25 5.01
C PRO A 30 -6.29 4.76 5.18
N ASP A 31 -6.07 6.06 4.98
CA ASP A 31 -4.76 6.71 5.18
C ASP A 31 -4.23 6.54 6.61
N SER A 32 -5.13 6.45 7.60
CA SER A 32 -4.79 6.21 9.01
C SER A 32 -4.15 4.84 9.29
N ASP A 33 -4.15 3.92 8.31
CA ASP A 33 -3.44 2.64 8.39
C ASP A 33 -1.94 2.77 8.01
N ASN A 34 -1.47 3.98 7.71
CA ASN A 34 -0.07 4.28 7.45
C ASN A 34 0.82 3.86 8.64
N PRO A 35 1.76 2.91 8.46
CA PRO A 35 2.59 2.42 9.56
C PRO A 35 3.74 3.37 9.93
N TYR A 36 3.98 4.43 9.14
CA TYR A 36 5.09 5.33 9.32
C TYR A 36 4.73 6.51 10.25
N PRO A 37 5.68 7.03 11.04
CA PRO A 37 5.46 8.23 11.86
C PRO A 37 5.17 9.45 10.98
N LEU A 38 4.24 10.32 11.39
CA LEU A 38 3.82 11.52 10.65
C LEU A 38 4.99 12.41 10.17
N GLU A 39 6.07 12.48 10.95
CA GLU A 39 7.24 13.33 10.67
C GLU A 39 8.28 12.67 9.74
N SER A 40 8.10 11.39 9.43
CA SER A 40 9.03 10.64 8.58
C SER A 40 8.76 10.90 7.11
N ARG A 41 9.85 10.88 6.32
CA ARG A 41 9.75 10.94 4.86
C ARG A 41 8.92 9.78 4.31
N GLU A 42 9.09 8.59 4.88
CA GLU A 42 8.31 7.39 4.51
C GLU A 42 6.80 7.58 4.70
N HIS A 43 6.36 8.36 5.69
CA HIS A 43 4.94 8.69 5.85
C HIS A 43 4.44 9.53 4.68
N THR A 44 5.23 10.53 4.27
CA THR A 44 4.89 11.41 3.14
C THR A 44 4.88 10.62 1.82
N ASP A 45 5.88 9.76 1.60
CA ASP A 45 5.98 8.93 0.40
C ASP A 45 4.82 7.93 0.34
N TRP A 46 4.47 7.28 1.47
CA TRP A 46 3.30 6.41 1.56
C TRP A 46 1.99 7.13 1.31
N GLN A 47 1.78 8.27 1.97
CA GLN A 47 0.57 9.06 1.80
C GLN A 47 0.41 9.51 0.34
N THR A 48 1.49 9.94 -0.29
CA THR A 48 1.52 10.30 -1.71
C THR A 48 1.06 9.13 -2.58
N GLY A 49 1.60 7.92 -2.35
CA GLY A 49 1.19 6.73 -3.08
C GLY A 49 -0.30 6.39 -2.93
N TRP A 50 -0.82 6.52 -1.71
CA TRP A 50 -2.23 6.30 -1.40
C TRP A 50 -3.14 7.32 -2.07
N GLU A 51 -2.79 8.61 -2.03
CA GLU A 51 -3.53 9.68 -2.69
C GLU A 51 -3.51 9.55 -4.22
N MET A 52 -2.37 9.16 -4.81
CA MET A 52 -2.27 8.88 -6.24
C MET A 52 -3.19 7.73 -6.65
N ALA A 53 -3.26 6.68 -5.83
CA ALA A 53 -4.17 5.57 -6.05
C ALA A 53 -5.63 6.02 -5.93
N MET A 54 -5.97 6.88 -4.96
CA MET A 54 -7.29 7.49 -4.90
C MET A 54 -7.62 8.23 -6.18
N MET A 55 -6.76 9.12 -6.67
CA MET A 55 -7.04 9.88 -7.89
C MET A 55 -7.22 8.96 -9.12
N CYS A 56 -6.40 7.91 -9.23
CA CYS A 56 -6.46 6.96 -10.35
C CYS A 56 -7.68 6.03 -10.30
N TYR A 57 -8.05 5.54 -9.11
CA TYR A 57 -9.02 4.46 -8.95
C TYR A 57 -10.37 4.91 -8.37
N ALA A 58 -10.47 6.06 -7.69
CA ALA A 58 -11.75 6.60 -7.21
C ALA A 58 -12.72 6.94 -8.36
N SER A 59 -12.19 7.18 -9.56
CA SER A 59 -12.99 7.39 -10.78
C SER A 59 -13.72 6.13 -11.28
N GLY A 60 -13.48 4.95 -10.68
CA GLY A 60 -14.13 3.69 -11.03
C GLY A 60 -15.27 3.26 -10.11
N ASN A 61 -15.54 4.01 -9.04
CA ASN A 61 -16.61 3.68 -8.07
C ASN A 61 -17.70 4.75 -8.08
N GLN A 62 -18.18 5.10 -9.28
CA GLN A 62 -19.49 5.72 -9.47
C GLN A 62 -20.51 4.57 -9.53
N ALA A 63 -21.53 4.69 -8.68
CA ALA A 63 -22.63 3.75 -8.45
C ALA A 63 -23.41 3.32 -9.70
#